data_AF-A0A2K6D5L8-F1
#
_entry.id   AF-A0A2K6D5L8-F1
#
_cell.length_a   1.000
_cell.length_b   1.000
_cell.length_c   1.000
_cell.angle_alpha   90.00
_cell.angle_beta   90.00
_cell.angle_gamma   90.00
#
_symmetry.space_group_name_H-M   'P 1'
#
loop_
_entity.id
_entity.type
_entity.pdbx_description
1 polymer ?
#
loop_
_entity_poly.entity_id
_entity_poly.type
_entity_poly.pdbx_seq_one_letter_code
_entity_poly.pdbx_strand_id
1 'polypeptide(L)'
;MVGEEKMSLRNRLSKSRENPEEDEDQRKPAKESLEAPSNGRIDIKQLIAKKIKLTAEAEELKPFFMKEVGSHFDDFVTNLIEKSASLDNGGCALTTFSILEGEKNNHRAKDLRAPPEQGKIFIARRSLLDELLEVDHIRTIYHMFIALLILFILSTLVVDYIDEGRLVLEFSLLSYAFGKFPTVVWTWWIMFLSTFSVPYFLFQRWATGYSKSSHPLINSLFHGFLFMVFQIGILGFGPTYVVLAYTLPPASRFIIIFEQIRFVMKAHSFVRENVPRVLNSAKEKSSTVPIPTVNQYLYFLFAPTLIYRDSYPSHRYYNSVSVMFQVFGCFFYVYYIFERLCAPLFRNIKQEPFSARVLVLCVFNSILPGVLILFLTFFAFLHCWLNAFAEMLRFGDRMFYKDWWNSTSYSNYYRTWNVVVHDWLYYYAYKDFLWFFSKRFKSAAMLAVFAVSAVVHEYALAVCLSFFYPVLFVLFMFFGMAFNFIVNDSRKKPIWNVMMWTSLFLGNGVLLCFYSQEWYARQHCPLKNPTFLDYVRPRSWTCRYVF
;
A
#
# COMPACT_ATOMS: atom_id res chain seq x y z
N MET A 1 32.02 4.94 -84.47
CA MET A 1 31.73 6.21 -83.74
C MET A 1 32.20 5.99 -82.32
N VAL A 2 33.53 5.88 -82.17
CA VAL A 2 34.49 7.01 -81.96
C VAL A 2 34.23 7.59 -80.58
N GLY A 3 35.13 7.55 -79.62
CA GLY A 3 36.50 7.06 -79.48
C GLY A 3 36.72 6.88 -77.97
N GLU A 4 37.68 6.08 -77.53
CA GLU A 4 39.02 6.58 -77.18
C GLU A 4 38.98 7.61 -76.03
N GLU A 5 39.78 7.55 -74.98
CA GLU A 5 40.97 6.78 -74.72
C GLU A 5 41.40 7.04 -73.27
N LYS A 6 42.01 6.02 -72.69
CA LYS A 6 43.27 6.04 -71.90
C LYS A 6 43.51 7.07 -70.77
N MET A 7 44.10 6.46 -69.74
CA MET A 7 45.31 6.92 -69.04
C MET A 7 45.15 8.14 -68.12
N SER A 8 45.87 8.29 -67.02
CA SER A 8 46.82 7.45 -66.29
C SER A 8 47.34 8.29 -65.12
N LEU A 9 47.84 7.62 -64.08
CA LEU A 9 49.04 8.02 -63.32
C LEU A 9 49.02 9.37 -62.55
N ARG A 10 49.22 9.30 -61.23
CA ARG A 10 50.54 9.40 -60.54
C ARG A 10 50.46 10.20 -59.22
N ASN A 11 51.07 9.60 -58.19
CA ASN A 11 51.95 10.18 -57.13
C ASN A 11 51.44 11.33 -56.24
N ARG A 12 51.35 11.14 -54.91
CA ARG A 12 52.41 11.24 -53.87
C ARG A 12 52.92 12.67 -53.54
N LEU A 13 52.66 13.06 -52.28
CA LEU A 13 53.58 13.65 -51.27
C LEU A 13 54.08 15.11 -51.32
N SER A 14 53.92 15.77 -50.14
CA SER A 14 54.75 16.82 -49.47
C SER A 14 54.70 18.24 -50.07
N LYS A 15 54.81 19.37 -49.35
CA LYS A 15 55.59 19.71 -48.13
C LYS A 15 55.07 21.04 -47.51
N SER A 16 55.46 21.28 -46.26
CA SER A 16 55.18 22.38 -45.30
C SER A 16 55.57 23.82 -45.69
N ARG A 17 54.86 24.85 -45.17
CA ARG A 17 55.38 25.88 -44.23
C ARG A 17 54.35 26.97 -43.80
N GLU A 18 54.42 27.33 -42.51
CA GLU A 18 54.22 28.64 -41.84
C GLU A 18 52.80 29.27 -41.65
N ASN A 19 52.23 29.05 -40.44
CA ASN A 19 51.87 30.01 -39.34
C ASN A 19 51.25 31.42 -39.61
N PRO A 20 50.54 32.04 -38.63
CA PRO A 20 49.24 31.70 -38.02
C PRO A 20 48.33 32.96 -37.83
N GLU A 21 47.33 32.89 -36.94
CA GLU A 21 46.57 34.00 -36.28
C GLU A 21 45.33 34.55 -37.03
N GLU A 22 44.14 34.32 -36.46
CA GLU A 22 43.32 35.28 -35.66
C GLU A 22 42.44 36.14 -36.59
N ASP A 23 41.19 36.52 -36.33
CA ASP A 23 40.18 36.29 -35.31
C ASP A 23 38.87 36.86 -35.90
N GLU A 24 37.73 36.57 -35.25
CA GLU A 24 36.52 37.43 -35.21
C GLU A 24 35.80 37.88 -36.51
N ASP A 25 34.54 38.26 -36.53
CA ASP A 25 33.31 37.95 -35.82
C ASP A 25 32.20 38.70 -36.61
N GLN A 26 30.98 38.16 -36.58
CA GLN A 26 29.70 38.89 -36.63
C GLN A 26 29.44 40.09 -37.60
N ARG A 27 28.42 39.95 -38.47
CA ARG A 27 27.09 40.63 -38.35
C ARG A 27 26.23 40.52 -39.62
N LYS A 28 25.12 39.76 -39.50
CA LYS A 28 23.70 40.19 -39.57
C LYS A 28 23.14 40.93 -40.83
N PRO A 29 21.79 40.98 -41.01
CA PRO A 29 21.11 40.36 -42.17
C PRO A 29 20.30 41.35 -43.03
N ALA A 30 19.79 40.89 -44.19
CA ALA A 30 18.75 41.60 -44.95
C ALA A 30 17.65 40.65 -45.44
N LYS A 31 16.40 41.10 -45.27
CA LYS A 31 15.12 40.50 -45.64
C LYS A 31 14.72 40.90 -47.07
N GLU A 32 13.64 40.25 -47.53
CA GLU A 32 12.74 40.55 -48.67
C GLU A 32 13.02 39.69 -49.92
N SER A 33 12.05 39.05 -50.57
CA SER A 33 10.58 39.04 -50.42
C SER A 33 9.96 37.89 -51.24
N LEU A 34 8.81 37.42 -50.73
CA LEU A 34 7.66 36.75 -51.35
C LEU A 34 7.74 36.16 -52.77
N GLU A 35 7.46 34.85 -52.91
CA GLU A 35 6.21 34.30 -53.49
C GLU A 35 6.23 32.75 -53.47
N ALA A 36 5.09 32.13 -53.21
CA ALA A 36 4.84 30.67 -53.16
C ALA A 36 3.94 30.27 -54.35
N PRO A 37 3.49 29.01 -54.51
CA PRO A 37 4.15 27.69 -54.41
C PRO A 37 3.94 26.86 -55.70
N SER A 38 4.86 25.96 -56.09
CA SER A 38 4.41 24.78 -56.88
C SER A 38 5.36 23.58 -56.80
N ASN A 39 4.78 22.48 -56.30
CA ASN A 39 5.03 21.07 -56.64
C ASN A 39 6.45 20.60 -57.03
N GLY A 40 7.09 19.92 -56.07
CA GLY A 40 7.18 18.47 -56.17
C GLY A 40 8.18 17.89 -57.17
N ARG A 41 9.47 18.13 -56.96
CA ARG A 41 10.51 17.13 -57.28
C ARG A 41 11.74 17.37 -56.41
N ILE A 42 11.70 16.88 -55.17
CA ILE A 42 12.90 16.74 -54.35
C ILE A 42 13.85 15.85 -55.15
N ASP A 43 15.04 16.39 -55.45
CA ASP A 43 16.00 15.80 -56.37
C ASP A 43 16.54 14.48 -55.78
N ILE A 44 15.92 13.36 -56.19
CA ILE A 44 16.25 11.99 -55.76
C ILE A 44 17.74 11.71 -55.93
N LYS A 45 18.40 12.37 -56.89
CA LYS A 45 19.85 12.27 -57.10
C LYS A 45 20.65 12.82 -55.92
N GLN A 46 20.23 13.93 -55.31
CA GLN A 46 20.90 14.48 -54.12
C GLN A 46 20.71 13.57 -52.89
N LEU A 47 19.54 12.96 -52.74
CA LEU A 47 19.28 12.00 -51.64
C LEU A 47 20.10 10.72 -51.79
N ILE A 48 20.23 10.19 -53.01
CA ILE A 48 21.05 9.01 -53.29
C ILE A 48 22.53 9.32 -53.07
N ALA A 49 23.02 10.48 -53.54
CA ALA A 49 24.41 10.89 -53.32
C ALA A 49 24.72 11.07 -51.83
N LYS A 50 23.80 11.67 -51.06
CA LYS A 50 23.95 11.84 -49.61
C LYS A 50 23.90 10.50 -48.86
N LYS A 51 23.05 9.57 -49.29
CA LYS A 51 22.98 8.21 -48.74
C LYS A 51 24.29 7.46 -48.98
N ILE A 52 24.81 7.49 -50.21
CA ILE A 52 26.08 6.82 -50.57
C ILE A 52 27.23 7.38 -49.73
N LYS A 53 27.30 8.71 -49.57
CA LYS A 53 28.33 9.37 -48.75
C LYS A 53 28.25 8.95 -47.28
N LEU A 54 27.06 8.90 -46.69
CA LEU A 54 26.86 8.48 -45.30
C LEU A 54 27.17 6.99 -45.09
N THR A 55 26.86 6.12 -46.05
CA THR A 55 27.26 4.71 -45.98
C THR A 55 28.77 4.52 -46.09
N ALA A 56 29.46 5.33 -46.91
CA ALA A 56 30.91 5.29 -47.01
C ALA A 56 31.60 5.76 -45.71
N GLU A 57 31.13 6.86 -45.12
CA GLU A 57 31.61 7.33 -43.81
C GLU A 57 31.36 6.28 -42.70
N ALA A 58 30.20 5.61 -42.71
CA ALA A 58 29.90 4.55 -41.76
C ALA A 58 30.76 3.28 -41.94
N GLU A 59 31.10 2.91 -43.18
CA GLU A 59 31.99 1.79 -43.46
C GLU A 59 33.45 2.09 -43.07
N GLU A 60 33.89 3.34 -43.18
CA GLU A 60 35.24 3.77 -42.77
C GLU A 60 35.40 3.85 -41.24
N LEU A 61 34.33 4.24 -40.52
CA LEU A 61 34.30 4.27 -39.05
C LEU A 61 34.18 2.87 -38.41
N LYS A 62 33.64 1.90 -39.14
CA LYS A 62 33.42 0.53 -38.66
C LYS A 62 34.70 -0.19 -38.20
N PRO A 63 35.83 -0.20 -38.94
CA PRO A 63 37.06 -0.85 -38.49
C PRO A 63 37.72 -0.11 -37.31
N PHE A 64 37.62 1.21 -37.22
CA PHE A 64 38.10 1.97 -36.06
C PHE A 64 37.32 1.62 -34.80
N PHE A 65 35.99 1.62 -34.89
CA PHE A 65 35.14 1.26 -33.75
C PHE A 65 35.34 -0.20 -33.32
N MET A 66 35.44 -1.14 -34.27
CA MET A 66 35.69 -2.55 -33.96
C MET A 66 37.07 -2.78 -33.34
N LYS A 67 38.08 -1.98 -33.71
CA LYS A 67 39.42 -2.06 -33.12
C LYS A 67 39.45 -1.53 -31.68
N GLU A 68 38.79 -0.39 -31.43
CA GLU A 68 38.69 0.22 -30.09
C GLU A 68 37.88 -0.66 -29.13
N VAL A 69 36.74 -1.20 -29.60
CA VAL A 69 35.93 -2.14 -28.80
C VAL A 69 36.66 -3.46 -28.60
N GLY A 70 37.40 -3.94 -29.60
CA GLY A 70 38.23 -5.13 -29.50
C GLY A 70 39.33 -5.00 -28.44
N SER A 71 40.08 -3.88 -28.44
CA SER A 71 41.13 -3.65 -27.44
C SER A 71 40.56 -3.47 -26.03
N HIS A 72 39.45 -2.75 -25.88
CA HIS A 72 38.78 -2.61 -24.58
C HIS A 72 38.22 -3.94 -24.06
N PHE A 73 37.74 -4.81 -24.96
CA PHE A 73 37.25 -6.12 -24.59
C PHE A 73 38.39 -7.06 -24.19
N ASP A 74 39.49 -7.07 -24.93
CA ASP A 74 40.68 -7.87 -24.58
C ASP A 74 41.31 -7.39 -23.26
N ASP A 75 41.42 -6.08 -23.01
CA ASP A 75 41.89 -5.56 -21.72
C ASP A 75 40.96 -5.92 -20.56
N PHE A 76 39.64 -5.93 -20.80
CA PHE A 76 38.66 -6.35 -19.80
C PHE A 76 38.77 -7.84 -19.49
N VAL A 77 38.90 -8.69 -20.52
CA VAL A 77 39.07 -10.14 -20.37
C VAL A 77 40.40 -10.47 -19.72
N THR A 78 41.48 -9.78 -20.09
CA THR A 78 42.82 -9.98 -19.50
C THR A 78 42.82 -9.58 -18.03
N ASN A 79 42.20 -8.45 -17.67
CA ASN A 79 41.99 -8.07 -16.27
C ASN A 79 41.16 -9.10 -15.48
N LEU A 80 40.15 -9.69 -16.11
CA LEU A 80 39.31 -10.72 -15.47
C LEU A 80 40.07 -12.02 -15.24
N ILE A 81 40.92 -12.41 -16.20
CA ILE A 81 41.80 -13.58 -16.09
C ILE A 81 42.85 -13.34 -15.00
N GLU A 82 43.50 -12.18 -14.97
CA GLU A 82 44.48 -11.80 -13.95
C GLU A 82 43.86 -11.75 -12.53
N LYS A 83 42.63 -11.25 -12.43
CA LYS A 83 41.87 -11.22 -11.18
C LYS A 83 41.41 -12.62 -10.73
N SER A 84 41.22 -13.56 -11.66
CA SER A 84 40.94 -14.97 -11.34
C SER A 84 42.21 -15.72 -10.91
N ALA A 85 43.35 -15.47 -11.56
CA ALA A 85 44.63 -16.10 -11.22
C ALA A 85 45.18 -15.63 -9.86
N SER A 86 44.88 -14.39 -9.45
CA SER A 86 45.21 -13.87 -8.12
C SER A 86 44.31 -14.39 -6.99
N LEU A 87 43.12 -14.94 -7.31
CA LEU A 87 42.23 -15.57 -6.33
C LEU A 87 42.63 -17.03 -6.02
N ASP A 88 43.28 -17.73 -6.95
CA ASP A 88 43.72 -19.12 -6.75
C ASP A 88 45.05 -19.26 -5.97
N ASN A 89 45.88 -18.20 -5.91
CA ASN A 89 47.17 -18.23 -5.19
C ASN A 89 47.11 -17.66 -3.76
N GLY A 90 45.95 -17.24 -3.27
CA GLY A 90 45.76 -16.62 -1.96
C GLY A 90 45.20 -17.60 -0.91
N GLY A 91 46.06 -18.44 -0.33
CA GLY A 91 45.70 -19.25 0.82
C GLY A 91 45.35 -18.40 2.06
N CYS A 92 44.09 -18.54 2.52
CA CYS A 92 43.61 -18.28 3.88
C CYS A 92 43.76 -16.85 4.45
N ALA A 93 42.69 -16.05 4.33
CA ALA A 93 42.32 -15.07 5.36
C ALA A 93 40.80 -14.81 5.34
N LEU A 94 40.15 -15.30 6.38
CA LEU A 94 38.76 -15.05 6.74
C LEU A 94 38.56 -13.54 6.99
N THR A 95 37.38 -13.03 6.61
CA THR A 95 36.80 -11.69 6.83
C THR A 95 37.00 -10.67 5.71
N THR A 96 35.86 -10.11 5.27
CA THR A 96 35.71 -8.95 4.36
C THR A 96 35.49 -9.25 2.87
N PHE A 97 34.51 -10.08 2.52
CA PHE A 97 33.84 -9.99 1.20
C PHE A 97 32.38 -10.42 1.32
N SER A 98 31.50 -9.48 1.69
CA SER A 98 30.04 -9.67 1.63
C SER A 98 29.32 -8.40 1.16
N ILE A 99 29.97 -7.56 0.33
CA ILE A 99 29.41 -6.27 -0.12
C ILE A 99 29.30 -6.14 -1.66
N LEU A 100 29.75 -7.11 -2.46
CA LEU A 100 29.73 -6.98 -3.93
C LEU A 100 28.92 -8.06 -4.68
N GLU A 101 27.91 -8.66 -4.04
CA GLU A 101 26.94 -9.56 -4.68
C GLU A 101 25.55 -8.91 -4.89
N GLY A 102 25.49 -7.57 -4.90
CA GLY A 102 24.24 -6.79 -4.87
C GLY A 102 23.40 -6.76 -6.15
N GLU A 103 23.93 -7.11 -7.33
CA GLU A 103 23.24 -6.77 -8.60
C GLU A 103 22.78 -7.94 -9.48
N LYS A 104 23.11 -9.20 -9.15
CA LYS A 104 22.64 -10.36 -9.96
C LYS A 104 21.48 -11.17 -9.37
N ASN A 105 20.98 -10.81 -8.18
CA ASN A 105 19.88 -11.55 -7.53
C ASN A 105 18.47 -10.94 -7.67
N ASN A 106 18.31 -9.80 -8.34
CA ASN A 106 17.02 -9.11 -8.46
C ASN A 106 15.95 -9.84 -9.31
N HIS A 107 16.30 -10.93 -10.00
CA HIS A 107 15.33 -11.76 -10.73
C HIS A 107 14.99 -13.10 -10.05
N ARG A 108 15.63 -13.45 -8.92
CA ARG A 108 15.32 -14.67 -8.14
C ARG A 108 14.54 -14.42 -6.85
N ALA A 109 14.24 -13.18 -6.49
CA ALA A 109 13.45 -12.83 -5.32
C ALA A 109 11.92 -12.90 -5.53
N LYS A 110 11.46 -13.23 -6.75
CA LYS A 110 10.07 -13.65 -6.99
C LYS A 110 9.98 -15.15 -6.68
N ASP A 111 9.24 -15.48 -5.63
CA ASP A 111 8.84 -16.84 -5.20
C ASP A 111 9.71 -17.59 -4.18
N LEU A 112 10.25 -16.90 -3.17
CA LEU A 112 10.45 -17.53 -1.85
C LEU A 112 9.14 -17.55 -1.06
N ARG A 113 8.10 -18.14 -1.64
CA ARG A 113 6.94 -18.59 -0.85
C ARG A 113 7.28 -20.02 -0.44
N ALA A 114 7.47 -20.24 0.85
CA ALA A 114 7.66 -21.58 1.40
C ALA A 114 6.57 -22.53 0.86
N PRO A 115 6.88 -23.83 0.71
CA PRO A 115 5.87 -24.82 0.36
C PRO A 115 4.61 -24.63 1.21
N PRO A 116 3.40 -24.90 0.68
CA PRO A 116 2.12 -24.61 1.34
C PRO A 116 1.90 -25.28 2.71
N GLU A 117 2.85 -26.11 3.16
CA GLU A 117 2.87 -26.82 4.45
C GLU A 117 3.61 -26.05 5.56
N GLN A 118 4.52 -25.13 5.21
CA GLN A 118 5.29 -24.32 6.15
C GLN A 118 4.74 -22.89 6.08
N GLY A 119 4.21 -22.37 7.19
CA GLY A 119 3.56 -21.04 7.22
C GLY A 119 4.49 -19.88 6.82
N LYS A 120 4.05 -18.63 7.02
CA LYS A 120 4.86 -17.45 6.66
C LYS A 120 6.24 -17.49 7.32
N ILE A 121 7.29 -17.32 6.51
CA ILE A 121 8.67 -17.13 6.94
C ILE A 121 8.95 -15.63 6.98
N PHE A 122 9.42 -15.14 8.12
CA PHE A 122 9.78 -13.74 8.31
C PHE A 122 11.25 -13.53 7.93
N ILE A 123 11.52 -12.57 7.06
CA ILE A 123 12.85 -12.24 6.57
C ILE A 123 13.12 -10.78 6.92
N ALA A 124 14.32 -10.45 7.40
CA ALA A 124 14.71 -9.07 7.65
C ALA A 124 14.81 -8.30 6.32
N ARG A 125 13.95 -7.30 6.12
CA ARG A 125 13.90 -6.48 4.90
C ARG A 125 13.30 -5.11 5.18
N ARG A 126 13.61 -4.12 4.34
CA ARG A 126 13.06 -2.76 4.43
C ARG A 126 11.66 -2.70 3.81
N SER A 127 10.92 -1.63 4.10
CA SER A 127 9.68 -1.36 3.39
C SER A 127 10.00 -0.96 1.95
N LEU A 128 9.16 -1.40 1.01
CA LEU A 128 9.36 -1.11 -0.42
C LEU A 128 9.39 0.40 -0.71
N LEU A 129 8.54 1.20 -0.04
CA LEU A 129 8.50 2.63 -0.29
C LEU A 129 9.71 3.36 0.30
N ASP A 130 10.35 2.84 1.35
CA ASP A 130 11.60 3.44 1.87
C ASP A 130 12.69 3.35 0.79
N GLU A 131 12.82 2.20 0.14
CA GLU A 131 13.78 1.98 -0.96
C GLU A 131 13.40 2.80 -2.21
N LEU A 132 12.11 2.94 -2.52
CA LEU A 132 11.66 3.74 -3.67
C LEU A 132 11.80 5.25 -3.44
N LEU A 133 11.68 5.74 -2.20
CA LEU A 133 11.81 7.16 -1.89
C LEU A 133 13.27 7.66 -2.00
N GLU A 134 14.23 6.73 -2.01
CA GLU A 134 15.63 7.02 -2.35
C GLU A 134 15.77 7.44 -3.83
N VAL A 135 14.86 7.01 -4.72
CA VAL A 135 14.84 7.43 -6.14
C VAL A 135 14.33 8.86 -6.28
N ASP A 136 15.09 9.72 -6.96
CA ASP A 136 14.82 11.17 -7.07
C ASP A 136 13.43 11.52 -7.64
N HIS A 137 12.93 10.72 -8.59
CA HIS A 137 11.60 10.92 -9.17
C HIS A 137 10.48 10.75 -8.13
N ILE A 138 10.54 9.71 -7.30
CA ILE A 138 9.52 9.44 -6.27
C ILE A 138 9.66 10.43 -5.13
N ARG A 139 10.90 10.82 -4.79
CA ARG A 139 11.16 11.90 -3.83
C ARG A 139 10.52 13.22 -4.26
N THR A 140 10.52 13.53 -5.56
CA THR A 140 9.85 14.71 -6.10
C THR A 140 8.33 14.64 -5.88
N ILE A 141 7.71 13.48 -6.11
CA ILE A 141 6.27 13.28 -5.82
C ILE A 141 6.00 13.53 -4.34
N TYR A 142 6.83 13.01 -3.44
CA TYR A 142 6.72 13.28 -2.01
C TYR A 142 6.80 14.78 -1.67
N HIS A 143 7.75 15.51 -2.27
CA HIS A 143 7.84 16.96 -2.12
C HIS A 143 6.63 17.69 -2.70
N MET A 144 6.04 17.23 -3.81
CA MET A 144 4.79 17.80 -4.34
C MET A 144 3.62 17.65 -3.36
N PHE A 145 3.49 16.49 -2.69
CA PHE A 145 2.47 16.30 -1.66
C PHE A 145 2.69 17.24 -0.47
N ILE A 146 3.93 17.45 -0.03
CA ILE A 146 4.26 18.42 1.03
C ILE A 146 3.95 19.85 0.59
N ALA A 147 4.31 20.23 -0.63
CA ALA A 147 4.01 21.56 -1.17
C ALA A 147 2.50 21.80 -1.23
N LEU A 148 1.72 20.80 -1.64
CA LEU A 148 0.26 20.87 -1.65
C LEU A 148 -0.32 20.96 -0.23
N LEU A 149 0.27 20.30 0.77
CA LEU A 149 -0.10 20.47 2.18
C LEU A 149 0.15 21.91 2.66
N ILE A 150 1.33 22.48 2.35
CA ILE A 150 1.65 23.87 2.71
C ILE A 150 0.64 24.83 2.06
N LEU A 151 0.27 24.58 0.80
CA LEU A 151 -0.75 25.36 0.11
C LEU A 151 -2.12 25.25 0.78
N PHE A 152 -2.54 24.05 1.21
CA PHE A 152 -3.79 23.89 1.96
C PHE A 152 -3.78 24.63 3.30
N ILE A 153 -2.66 24.57 4.04
CA ILE A 153 -2.51 25.30 5.31
C ILE A 153 -2.59 26.81 5.05
N LEU A 154 -1.84 27.31 4.07
CA LEU A 154 -1.84 28.73 3.72
C LEU A 154 -3.22 29.19 3.26
N SER A 155 -3.85 28.45 2.35
CA SER A 155 -5.21 28.74 1.90
C SER A 155 -6.20 28.74 3.07
N THR A 156 -6.00 27.88 4.06
CA THR A 156 -6.89 27.83 5.22
C THR A 156 -6.71 29.07 6.09
N LEU A 157 -5.46 29.39 6.44
CA LEU A 157 -5.13 30.57 7.23
C LEU A 157 -5.61 31.87 6.56
N VAL A 158 -5.49 31.97 5.24
CA VAL A 158 -5.94 33.15 4.48
C VAL A 158 -7.46 33.28 4.53
N VAL A 159 -8.22 32.19 4.31
CA VAL A 159 -9.68 32.25 4.37
C VAL A 159 -10.16 32.57 5.79
N ASP A 160 -9.59 31.92 6.81
CA ASP A 160 -9.98 32.17 8.20
C ASP A 160 -9.64 33.62 8.61
N TYR A 161 -8.51 34.16 8.14
CA TYR A 161 -8.16 35.57 8.34
C TYR A 161 -9.13 36.54 7.66
N ILE A 162 -9.59 36.22 6.45
CA ILE A 162 -10.57 37.04 5.71
C ILE A 162 -11.94 37.00 6.42
N ASP A 163 -12.37 35.82 6.89
CA ASP A 163 -13.69 35.61 7.46
C ASP A 163 -13.81 36.16 8.89
N GLU A 164 -12.81 35.93 9.75
CA GLU A 164 -12.87 36.30 11.17
C GLU A 164 -12.00 37.52 11.55
N GLY A 165 -11.13 37.99 10.65
CA GLY A 165 -10.20 39.10 10.91
C GLY A 165 -9.08 38.75 11.89
N ARG A 166 -8.95 37.48 12.32
CA ARG A 166 -7.90 36.98 13.22
C ARG A 166 -7.38 35.63 12.74
N LEU A 167 -6.08 35.37 12.96
CA LEU A 167 -5.45 34.07 12.67
C LEU A 167 -5.71 33.07 13.81
N VAL A 168 -6.98 32.80 14.12
CA VAL A 168 -7.32 31.76 15.10
C VAL A 168 -7.47 30.44 14.36
N LEU A 169 -6.47 29.56 14.51
CA LEU A 169 -6.58 28.17 14.06
C LEU A 169 -7.60 27.43 14.96
N GLU A 170 -8.88 27.49 14.60
CA GLU A 170 -9.90 26.75 15.33
C GLU A 170 -9.94 25.30 14.84
N PHE A 171 -9.31 24.39 15.60
CA PHE A 171 -9.38 22.94 15.34
C PHE A 171 -10.71 22.34 15.83
N SER A 172 -11.83 23.02 15.57
CA SER A 172 -13.17 22.69 16.08
C SER A 172 -13.61 21.29 15.63
N LEU A 173 -13.35 20.93 14.36
CA LEU A 173 -13.65 19.62 13.82
C LEU A 173 -12.81 18.50 14.50
N LEU A 174 -11.54 18.74 14.83
CA LEU A 174 -10.73 17.76 15.58
C LEU A 174 -11.24 17.60 17.01
N SER A 175 -11.53 18.71 17.69
CA SER A 175 -12.08 18.70 19.04
C SER A 175 -13.41 17.94 19.11
N TYR A 176 -14.29 18.14 18.12
CA TYR A 176 -15.52 17.37 17.96
C TYR A 176 -15.24 15.89 17.68
N ALA A 177 -14.40 15.59 16.69
CA ALA A 177 -14.18 14.22 16.21
C ALA A 177 -13.46 13.33 17.23
N PHE A 178 -12.54 13.89 18.02
CA PHE A 178 -11.79 13.21 19.08
C PHE A 178 -12.35 13.49 20.49
N GLY A 179 -13.57 13.99 20.58
CA GLY A 179 -14.25 14.22 21.86
C GLY A 179 -14.36 12.93 22.69
N LYS A 180 -14.49 13.11 24.01
CA LYS A 180 -14.53 12.00 25.01
C LYS A 180 -13.32 11.06 24.95
N PHE A 181 -12.14 11.59 24.59
CA PHE A 181 -10.89 10.84 24.53
C PHE A 181 -10.53 10.06 25.82
N PRO A 182 -10.78 10.55 27.05
CA PRO A 182 -10.51 9.77 28.25
C PRO A 182 -11.26 8.43 28.29
N THR A 183 -12.50 8.39 27.81
CA THR A 183 -13.30 7.16 27.69
C THR A 183 -12.69 6.20 26.67
N VAL A 184 -12.15 6.72 25.56
CA VAL A 184 -11.44 5.91 24.55
C VAL A 184 -10.21 5.24 25.15
N VAL A 185 -9.38 5.99 25.86
CA VAL A 185 -8.17 5.47 26.51
C VAL A 185 -8.51 4.42 27.56
N TRP A 186 -9.52 4.67 28.39
CA TRP A 186 -9.96 3.71 29.40
C TRP A 186 -10.48 2.41 28.78
N THR A 187 -11.28 2.52 27.73
CA THR A 187 -11.81 1.37 26.97
C THR A 187 -10.68 0.57 26.35
N TRP A 188 -9.71 1.25 25.72
CA TRP A 188 -8.53 0.61 25.13
C TRP A 188 -7.69 -0.13 26.18
N TRP A 189 -7.45 0.46 27.35
CA TRP A 189 -6.73 -0.20 28.44
C TRP A 189 -7.41 -1.48 28.90
N ILE A 190 -8.73 -1.46 29.07
CA ILE A 190 -9.51 -2.66 29.46
C ILE A 190 -9.45 -3.71 28.35
N MET A 191 -9.61 -3.32 27.09
CA MET A 191 -9.50 -4.24 25.94
C MET A 191 -8.10 -4.86 25.86
N PHE A 192 -7.06 -4.06 26.06
CA PHE A 192 -5.68 -4.51 26.06
C PHE A 192 -5.39 -5.49 27.21
N LEU A 193 -5.73 -5.12 28.45
CA LEU A 193 -5.52 -5.97 29.63
C LEU A 193 -6.30 -7.28 29.56
N SER A 194 -7.54 -7.25 29.06
CA SER A 194 -8.36 -8.45 28.87
C SER A 194 -7.80 -9.36 27.76
N THR A 195 -7.39 -8.80 26.62
CA THR A 195 -6.74 -9.54 25.52
C THR A 195 -5.37 -10.09 25.90
N PHE A 196 -4.65 -9.41 26.78
CA PHE A 196 -3.37 -9.88 27.31
C PHE A 196 -3.55 -11.04 28.30
N SER A 197 -4.44 -10.87 29.28
CA SER A 197 -4.56 -11.82 30.40
C SER A 197 -5.35 -13.07 30.03
N VAL A 198 -6.55 -12.91 29.43
CA VAL A 198 -7.52 -14.01 29.32
C VAL A 198 -7.10 -15.07 28.29
N PRO A 199 -6.77 -14.74 27.03
CA PRO A 199 -6.30 -15.72 26.05
C PRO A 199 -5.06 -16.49 26.51
N TYR A 200 -4.09 -15.81 27.12
CA TYR A 200 -2.87 -16.43 27.62
C TYR A 200 -3.18 -17.41 28.75
N PHE A 201 -3.96 -17.00 29.75
CA PHE A 201 -4.32 -17.85 30.89
C PHE A 201 -5.18 -19.05 30.47
N LEU A 202 -6.17 -18.85 29.59
CA LEU A 202 -6.99 -19.94 29.06
C LEU A 202 -6.15 -20.96 28.29
N PHE A 203 -5.23 -20.49 27.44
CA PHE A 203 -4.31 -21.35 26.71
C PHE A 203 -3.37 -22.11 27.65
N GLN A 204 -2.80 -21.43 28.65
CA GLN A 204 -1.92 -22.05 29.65
C GLN A 204 -2.60 -23.19 30.41
N ARG A 205 -3.84 -22.95 30.86
CA ARG A 205 -4.65 -23.92 31.59
C ARG A 205 -5.03 -25.10 30.69
N TRP A 206 -5.42 -24.83 29.45
CA TRP A 206 -5.71 -25.86 28.47
C TRP A 206 -4.49 -26.74 28.18
N ALA A 207 -3.34 -26.15 27.89
CA ALA A 207 -2.11 -26.87 27.56
C ALA A 207 -1.64 -27.77 28.72
N THR A 208 -1.68 -27.25 29.95
CA THR A 208 -1.31 -28.02 31.15
C THR A 208 -2.33 -29.12 31.46
N GLY A 209 -3.61 -28.85 31.27
CA GLY A 209 -4.70 -29.79 31.51
C GLY A 209 -4.81 -30.89 30.44
N TYR A 210 -4.39 -30.61 29.20
CA TYR A 210 -4.49 -31.55 28.08
C TYR A 210 -3.67 -32.83 28.34
N SER A 211 -2.43 -32.70 28.82
CA SER A 211 -1.56 -33.85 29.11
C SER A 211 -1.96 -34.61 30.39
N LYS A 212 -2.72 -33.98 31.30
CA LYS A 212 -3.08 -34.54 32.61
C LYS A 212 -4.51 -35.11 32.66
N SER A 213 -5.37 -34.74 31.72
CA SER A 213 -6.80 -35.08 31.77
C SER A 213 -7.09 -36.47 31.19
N SER A 214 -7.96 -37.22 31.85
CA SER A 214 -8.49 -38.50 31.34
C SER A 214 -9.39 -38.33 30.10
N HIS A 215 -10.00 -37.15 29.91
CA HIS A 215 -10.87 -36.84 28.78
C HIS A 215 -10.43 -35.54 28.06
N PRO A 216 -9.33 -35.59 27.27
CA PRO A 216 -8.73 -34.41 26.67
C PRO A 216 -9.64 -33.68 25.68
N LEU A 217 -10.55 -34.41 25.01
CA LEU A 217 -11.50 -33.83 24.06
C LEU A 217 -12.50 -32.89 24.75
N ILE A 218 -13.12 -33.33 25.85
CA ILE A 218 -14.12 -32.55 26.59
C ILE A 218 -13.45 -31.30 27.18
N ASN A 219 -12.26 -31.45 27.77
CA ASN A 219 -11.50 -30.32 28.28
C ASN A 219 -11.13 -29.31 27.19
N SER A 220 -10.78 -29.80 25.98
CA SER A 220 -10.49 -28.94 24.83
C SER A 220 -11.72 -28.19 24.33
N LEU A 221 -12.87 -28.86 24.25
CA LEU A 221 -14.13 -28.22 23.84
C LEU A 221 -14.57 -27.17 24.87
N PHE A 222 -14.42 -27.45 26.16
CA PHE A 222 -14.74 -26.51 27.23
C PHE A 222 -13.89 -25.23 27.14
N HIS A 223 -12.57 -25.35 27.02
CA HIS A 223 -11.69 -24.19 26.88
C HIS A 223 -11.87 -23.47 25.53
N GLY A 224 -12.17 -24.19 24.45
CA GLY A 224 -12.54 -23.60 23.17
C GLY A 224 -13.83 -22.77 23.26
N PHE A 225 -14.85 -23.28 23.96
CA PHE A 225 -16.09 -22.55 24.21
C PHE A 225 -15.85 -21.30 25.06
N LEU A 226 -15.07 -21.40 26.16
CA LEU A 226 -14.70 -20.23 26.97
C LEU A 226 -13.97 -19.17 26.16
N PHE A 227 -13.05 -19.57 25.28
CA PHE A 227 -12.35 -18.64 24.38
C PHE A 227 -13.31 -17.98 23.38
N MET A 228 -14.26 -18.74 22.81
CA MET A 228 -15.28 -18.20 21.92
C MET A 228 -16.17 -17.17 22.64
N VAL A 229 -16.64 -17.49 23.85
CA VAL A 229 -17.43 -16.58 24.68
C VAL A 229 -16.64 -15.31 25.00
N PHE A 230 -15.35 -15.43 25.31
CA PHE A 230 -14.47 -14.28 25.51
C PHE A 230 -14.38 -13.38 24.26
N GLN A 231 -14.14 -13.98 23.09
CA GLN A 231 -14.03 -13.24 21.82
C GLN A 231 -15.32 -12.51 21.47
N ILE A 232 -16.47 -13.18 21.54
CA ILE A 232 -17.76 -12.60 21.14
C ILE A 232 -18.30 -11.64 22.21
N GLY A 233 -18.24 -12.03 23.48
CA GLY A 233 -18.78 -11.24 24.58
C GLY A 233 -17.89 -10.05 24.96
N ILE A 234 -16.64 -10.33 25.36
CA ILE A 234 -15.77 -9.28 25.91
C ILE A 234 -15.20 -8.41 24.79
N LEU A 235 -14.64 -9.01 23.73
CA LEU A 235 -14.05 -8.24 22.64
C LEU A 235 -15.06 -7.83 21.57
N GLY A 236 -16.11 -8.61 21.31
CA GLY A 236 -17.16 -8.27 20.34
C GLY A 236 -18.15 -7.25 20.90
N PHE A 237 -18.94 -7.66 21.89
CA PHE A 237 -20.03 -6.87 22.44
C PHE A 237 -19.53 -5.70 23.30
N GLY A 238 -18.52 -5.89 24.14
CA GLY A 238 -18.02 -4.87 25.07
C GLY A 238 -17.68 -3.51 24.41
N PRO A 239 -16.73 -3.44 23.47
CA PRO A 239 -16.33 -2.18 22.83
C PRO A 239 -17.46 -1.56 22.01
N THR A 240 -18.25 -2.39 21.32
CA THR A 240 -19.44 -1.96 20.57
C THR A 240 -20.47 -1.30 21.49
N TYR A 241 -20.74 -1.93 22.63
CA TYR A 241 -21.66 -1.40 23.64
C TYR A 241 -21.17 -0.05 24.18
N VAL A 242 -19.87 0.06 24.52
CA VAL A 242 -19.30 1.33 25.00
C VAL A 242 -19.45 2.44 23.95
N VAL A 243 -19.12 2.15 22.70
CA VAL A 243 -19.22 3.12 21.59
C VAL A 243 -20.66 3.64 21.43
N LEU A 244 -21.65 2.75 21.49
CA LEU A 244 -23.05 3.09 21.29
C LEU A 244 -23.68 3.74 22.53
N ALA A 245 -23.44 3.19 23.73
CA ALA A 245 -24.03 3.67 24.99
C ALA A 245 -23.48 5.03 25.41
N TYR A 246 -22.17 5.25 25.31
CA TYR A 246 -21.55 6.54 25.66
C TYR A 246 -21.61 7.57 24.54
N THR A 247 -22.27 7.24 23.41
CA THR A 247 -22.44 8.09 22.23
C THR A 247 -21.15 8.84 21.87
N LEU A 248 -20.08 8.08 21.61
CA LEU A 248 -18.78 8.65 21.26
C LEU A 248 -18.83 9.36 19.89
N PRO A 249 -17.96 10.35 19.62
CA PRO A 249 -17.84 10.93 18.27
C PRO A 249 -17.20 9.97 17.26
N PRO A 250 -17.38 10.17 15.94
CA PRO A 250 -17.06 9.17 14.93
C PRO A 250 -15.58 8.76 14.88
N ALA A 251 -14.63 9.70 14.96
CA ALA A 251 -13.20 9.34 14.91
C ALA A 251 -12.76 8.60 16.19
N SER A 252 -13.23 9.02 17.36
CA SER A 252 -13.04 8.30 18.63
C SER A 252 -13.54 6.84 18.56
N ARG A 253 -14.66 6.59 17.86
CA ARG A 253 -15.18 5.23 17.64
C ARG A 253 -14.27 4.41 16.74
N PHE A 254 -13.76 4.99 15.65
CA PHE A 254 -12.85 4.30 14.74
C PHE A 254 -11.62 3.75 15.46
N ILE A 255 -11.04 4.51 16.40
CA ILE A 255 -9.91 4.04 17.20
C ILE A 255 -10.26 2.75 17.95
N ILE A 256 -11.36 2.74 18.70
CA ILE A 256 -11.79 1.60 19.51
C ILE A 256 -12.10 0.39 18.62
N ILE A 257 -12.86 0.58 17.53
CA ILE A 257 -13.31 -0.52 16.67
C ILE A 257 -12.15 -1.12 15.85
N PHE A 258 -11.21 -0.29 15.37
CA PHE A 258 -10.01 -0.83 14.71
C PHE A 258 -9.12 -1.60 15.69
N GLU A 259 -8.91 -1.08 16.90
CA GLU A 259 -8.15 -1.78 17.93
C GLU A 259 -8.84 -3.07 18.38
N GLN A 260 -10.17 -3.07 18.45
CA GLN A 260 -10.99 -4.26 18.71
C GLN A 260 -10.73 -5.34 17.65
N ILE A 261 -10.88 -5.00 16.37
CA ILE A 261 -10.65 -5.94 15.27
C ILE A 261 -9.22 -6.48 15.33
N ARG A 262 -8.23 -5.60 15.57
CA ARG A 262 -6.82 -5.98 15.72
C ARG A 262 -6.62 -6.98 16.86
N PHE A 263 -7.20 -6.75 18.04
CA PHE A 263 -7.07 -7.63 19.19
C PHE A 263 -7.75 -8.99 18.97
N VAL A 264 -8.94 -9.01 18.36
CA VAL A 264 -9.63 -10.26 17.98
C VAL A 264 -8.76 -11.09 17.03
N MET A 265 -8.22 -10.47 15.98
CA MET A 265 -7.34 -11.13 15.00
C MET A 265 -6.07 -11.68 15.66
N LYS A 266 -5.43 -10.91 16.55
CA LYS A 266 -4.22 -11.34 17.26
C LYS A 266 -4.49 -12.47 18.24
N ALA A 267 -5.55 -12.38 19.04
CA ALA A 267 -5.89 -13.43 19.99
C ALA A 267 -6.25 -14.74 19.27
N HIS A 268 -6.98 -14.68 18.14
CA HIS A 268 -7.22 -15.86 17.29
C HIS A 268 -5.92 -16.47 16.75
N SER A 269 -5.04 -15.62 16.21
CA SER A 269 -3.73 -16.03 15.67
C SER A 269 -2.87 -16.73 16.72
N PHE A 270 -2.82 -16.19 17.94
CA PHE A 270 -2.08 -16.77 19.06
C PHE A 270 -2.56 -18.19 19.42
N VAL A 271 -3.88 -18.37 19.59
CA VAL A 271 -4.43 -19.69 19.92
C VAL A 271 -4.20 -20.67 18.76
N ARG A 272 -4.48 -20.24 17.54
CA ARG A 272 -4.43 -21.10 16.36
C ARG A 272 -3.02 -21.61 16.02
N GLU A 273 -1.98 -20.80 16.21
CA GLU A 273 -0.59 -21.21 15.97
C GLU A 273 -0.04 -22.14 17.06
N ASN A 274 -0.50 -22.01 18.31
CA ASN A 274 0.03 -22.77 19.44
C ASN A 274 -0.71 -24.08 19.70
N VAL A 275 -2.00 -24.20 19.36
CA VAL A 275 -2.78 -25.44 19.52
C VAL A 275 -2.14 -26.63 18.79
N PRO A 276 -1.76 -26.56 17.49
CA PRO A 276 -1.13 -27.67 16.80
C PRO A 276 0.19 -28.12 17.43
N ARG A 277 0.96 -27.18 18.02
CA ARG A 277 2.25 -27.49 18.66
C ARG A 277 2.04 -28.36 19.89
N VAL A 278 1.11 -27.96 20.77
CA VAL A 278 0.75 -28.76 21.96
C VAL A 278 0.21 -30.12 21.56
N LEU A 279 -0.64 -30.19 20.53
CA LEU A 279 -1.19 -31.45 20.04
C LEU A 279 -0.11 -32.39 19.46
N ASN A 280 0.86 -31.86 18.72
CA ASN A 280 1.95 -32.66 18.16
C ASN A 280 2.91 -33.14 19.26
N SER A 281 3.29 -32.27 20.20
CA SER A 281 4.10 -32.65 21.36
C SER A 281 3.41 -33.71 22.24
N ALA A 282 2.09 -33.61 22.42
CA ALA A 282 1.32 -34.63 23.13
C ALA A 282 1.30 -35.98 22.40
N LYS A 283 1.27 -35.98 21.05
CA LYS A 283 1.41 -37.21 20.25
C LYS A 283 2.80 -37.82 20.37
N GLU A 284 3.84 -36.99 20.39
CA GLU A 284 5.24 -37.40 20.55
C GLU A 284 5.59 -37.80 21.99
N LYS A 285 4.66 -37.63 22.95
CA LYS A 285 4.86 -37.89 24.39
C LYS A 285 6.09 -37.14 24.96
N SER A 286 6.40 -35.97 24.42
CA SER A 286 7.49 -35.15 24.94
C SER A 286 7.16 -34.68 26.36
N SER A 287 8.14 -34.72 27.27
CA SER A 287 7.95 -34.29 28.67
C SER A 287 7.72 -32.79 28.80
N THR A 288 8.18 -31.99 27.83
CA THR A 288 8.02 -30.54 27.78
C THR A 288 6.84 -30.16 26.88
N VAL A 289 5.90 -29.41 27.44
CA VAL A 289 4.80 -28.79 26.67
C VAL A 289 5.33 -27.45 26.13
N PRO A 290 5.34 -27.22 24.81
CA PRO A 290 5.84 -25.99 24.22
C PRO A 290 4.85 -24.85 24.45
N ILE A 291 5.00 -24.17 25.58
CA ILE A 291 4.17 -23.04 25.98
C ILE A 291 4.96 -21.75 25.72
N PRO A 292 4.38 -20.78 25.01
CA PRO A 292 5.04 -19.49 24.79
C PRO A 292 5.15 -18.69 26.08
N THR A 293 6.21 -17.90 26.21
CA THR A 293 6.39 -17.01 27.37
C THR A 293 5.47 -15.80 27.29
N VAL A 294 5.12 -15.22 28.46
CA VAL A 294 4.32 -13.98 28.56
C VAL A 294 4.97 -12.85 27.77
N ASN A 295 6.30 -12.71 27.81
CA ASN A 295 7.04 -11.66 27.11
C ASN A 295 6.91 -11.76 25.59
N GLN A 296 6.95 -12.98 25.04
CA GLN A 296 6.73 -13.20 23.59
C GLN A 296 5.32 -12.82 23.17
N TYR A 297 4.32 -13.16 23.99
CA TYR A 297 2.93 -12.79 23.70
C TYR A 297 2.72 -11.28 23.80
N LEU A 298 3.26 -10.63 24.84
CA LEU A 298 3.20 -9.18 25.00
C LEU A 298 3.87 -8.45 23.83
N TYR A 299 5.05 -8.91 23.42
CA TYR A 299 5.74 -8.39 22.23
C TYR A 299 4.87 -8.51 20.98
N PHE A 300 4.27 -9.70 20.76
CA PHE A 300 3.38 -9.93 19.63
C PHE A 300 2.16 -9.00 19.65
N LEU A 301 1.58 -8.67 20.81
CA LEU A 301 0.43 -7.76 20.89
C LEU A 301 0.74 -6.37 20.33
N PHE A 302 1.99 -5.89 20.45
CA PHE A 302 2.41 -4.61 19.88
C PHE A 302 3.05 -4.74 18.48
N ALA A 303 3.59 -5.91 18.12
CA ALA A 303 4.27 -6.12 16.84
C ALA A 303 3.38 -5.76 15.62
N PRO A 304 3.91 -5.16 14.55
CA PRO A 304 3.14 -4.77 13.35
C PRO A 304 2.85 -5.97 12.42
N THR A 305 2.50 -7.12 12.99
CA THR A 305 2.10 -8.34 12.30
C THR A 305 0.91 -8.98 13.01
N LEU A 306 0.09 -9.71 12.26
CA LEU A 306 -1.05 -10.45 12.80
C LEU A 306 -0.80 -11.97 12.88
N ILE A 307 0.36 -12.46 12.44
CA ILE A 307 0.74 -13.88 12.52
C ILE A 307 1.68 -14.08 13.70
N TYR A 308 1.34 -14.99 14.59
CA TYR A 308 2.12 -15.30 15.78
C TYR A 308 3.30 -16.24 15.49
N ARG A 309 4.49 -15.87 15.95
CA ARG A 309 5.72 -16.67 16.01
C ARG A 309 6.45 -16.37 17.32
N ASP A 310 7.28 -17.33 17.76
CA ASP A 310 8.03 -17.23 19.03
C ASP A 310 9.24 -16.32 18.90
N SER A 311 9.81 -16.26 17.69
CA SER A 311 10.93 -15.41 17.33
C SER A 311 10.63 -14.68 16.02
N TYR A 312 10.98 -13.40 16.00
CA TYR A 312 10.90 -12.56 14.82
C TYR A 312 12.31 -12.05 14.49
N PRO A 313 12.63 -11.85 13.20
CA PRO A 313 13.89 -11.23 12.82
C PRO A 313 13.98 -9.86 13.46
N SER A 314 15.08 -9.58 14.14
CA SER A 314 15.35 -8.28 14.76
C SER A 314 16.22 -7.42 13.86
N HIS A 315 16.11 -6.10 13.97
CA HIS A 315 16.98 -5.16 13.28
C HIS A 315 17.55 -4.11 14.24
N ARG A 316 18.61 -3.42 13.81
CA ARG A 316 19.23 -2.33 14.56
C ARG A 316 18.36 -1.08 14.49
N TYR A 317 18.27 -0.35 15.59
CA TYR A 317 17.49 0.88 15.75
C TYR A 317 17.82 1.91 14.65
N TYR A 318 16.78 2.45 14.02
CA TYR A 318 16.83 3.62 13.14
C TYR A 318 15.96 4.74 13.73
N ASN A 319 16.07 5.96 13.21
CA ASN A 319 15.50 7.17 13.81
C ASN A 319 13.95 7.22 13.71
N SER A 320 13.25 6.49 14.59
CA SER A 320 11.78 6.35 14.61
C SER A 320 11.02 7.67 14.82
N VAL A 321 11.71 8.68 15.40
CA VAL A 321 11.13 10.00 15.66
C VAL A 321 10.75 10.69 14.34
N SER A 322 11.58 10.61 13.31
CA SER A 322 11.32 11.23 12.01
C SER A 322 10.07 10.67 11.34
N VAL A 323 9.89 9.35 11.41
CA VAL A 323 8.72 8.66 10.85
C VAL A 323 7.44 9.04 11.60
N MET A 324 7.52 9.23 12.93
CA MET A 324 6.36 9.64 13.72
C MET A 324 5.88 11.06 13.36
N PHE A 325 6.79 11.99 13.09
CA PHE A 325 6.42 13.34 12.61
C PHE A 325 5.67 13.29 11.27
N GLN A 326 6.03 12.37 10.38
CA GLN A 326 5.31 12.17 9.12
C GLN A 326 3.86 11.69 9.34
N VAL A 327 3.63 10.82 10.34
CA VAL A 327 2.26 10.40 10.71
C VAL A 327 1.41 11.61 11.12
N PHE A 328 1.94 12.46 12.01
CA PHE A 328 1.24 13.67 12.43
C PHE A 328 0.97 14.62 11.26
N GLY A 329 1.95 14.83 10.38
CA GLY A 329 1.77 15.64 9.17
C GLY A 329 0.67 15.11 8.25
N CYS A 330 0.63 13.80 8.01
CA CYS A 330 -0.41 13.17 7.20
C CYS A 330 -1.79 13.24 7.86
N PHE A 331 -1.86 13.14 9.19
CA PHE A 331 -3.10 13.29 9.95
C PHE A 331 -3.70 14.69 9.76
N PHE A 332 -2.89 15.75 9.90
CA PHE A 332 -3.33 17.11 9.62
C PHE A 332 -3.69 17.30 8.13
N TYR A 333 -2.99 16.62 7.22
CA TYR A 333 -3.36 16.65 5.79
C TYR A 333 -4.77 16.12 5.56
N VAL A 334 -5.09 14.95 6.11
CA VAL A 334 -6.46 14.39 6.01
C VAL A 334 -7.48 15.34 6.62
N TYR A 335 -7.16 15.99 7.75
CA TYR A 335 -8.00 17.03 8.34
C TYR A 335 -8.28 18.19 7.36
N TYR A 336 -7.25 18.76 6.75
CA TYR A 336 -7.42 19.87 5.79
C TYR A 336 -8.19 19.45 4.54
N ILE A 337 -8.06 18.19 4.08
CA ILE A 337 -8.89 17.67 2.99
C ILE A 337 -10.37 17.65 3.39
N PHE A 338 -10.70 17.19 4.61
CA PHE A 338 -12.08 17.21 5.08
C PHE A 338 -12.63 18.64 5.19
N GLU A 339 -11.85 19.58 5.72
CA GLU A 339 -12.23 20.99 5.86
C GLU A 339 -12.42 21.67 4.50
N ARG A 340 -11.42 21.62 3.62
CA ARG A 340 -11.40 22.40 2.37
C ARG A 340 -12.11 21.74 1.19
N LEU A 341 -12.10 20.41 1.10
CA LEU A 341 -12.69 19.70 -0.05
C LEU A 341 -14.06 19.09 0.28
N CYS A 342 -14.21 18.47 1.45
CA CYS A 342 -15.46 17.79 1.80
C CYS A 342 -16.51 18.73 2.39
N ALA A 343 -16.13 19.63 3.31
CA ALA A 343 -17.09 20.50 3.99
C ALA A 343 -17.93 21.37 3.03
N PRO A 344 -17.36 22.09 2.05
CA PRO A 344 -18.17 22.91 1.13
C PRO A 344 -19.06 22.05 0.23
N LEU A 345 -18.63 20.83 -0.12
CA LEU A 345 -19.39 19.93 -0.96
C LEU A 345 -20.64 19.42 -0.24
N PHE A 346 -20.55 19.05 1.04
CA PHE A 346 -21.63 18.38 1.75
C PHE A 346 -22.43 19.26 2.71
N ARG A 347 -21.85 20.33 3.28
CA ARG A 347 -22.59 21.26 4.16
C ARG A 347 -23.63 22.09 3.39
N ASN A 348 -23.38 22.35 2.10
CA ASN A 348 -24.22 23.20 1.26
C ASN A 348 -25.34 22.45 0.49
N ILE A 349 -25.38 21.11 0.55
CA ILE A 349 -26.40 20.28 -0.15
C ILE A 349 -27.82 20.55 0.35
N LYS A 350 -27.98 21.28 1.46
CA LYS A 350 -29.28 21.66 2.02
C LYS A 350 -30.20 22.40 1.06
N GLN A 351 -29.66 23.01 -0.01
CA GLN A 351 -30.38 23.94 -0.87
C GLN A 351 -30.94 23.30 -2.16
N GLU A 352 -30.55 22.08 -2.52
CA GLU A 352 -30.88 21.49 -3.82
C GLU A 352 -31.71 20.20 -3.66
N PRO A 353 -32.83 20.03 -4.41
CA PRO A 353 -33.58 18.78 -4.40
C PRO A 353 -32.73 17.62 -4.94
N PHE A 354 -33.00 16.41 -4.44
CA PHE A 354 -32.31 15.19 -4.87
C PHE A 354 -32.56 14.93 -6.36
N SER A 355 -31.61 15.35 -7.21
CA SER A 355 -31.60 15.12 -8.65
C SER A 355 -30.45 14.19 -9.02
N ALA A 356 -30.68 13.27 -9.98
CA ALA A 356 -29.65 12.37 -10.49
C ALA A 356 -28.43 13.14 -11.01
N ARG A 357 -28.64 14.32 -11.59
CA ARG A 357 -27.55 15.21 -12.05
C ARG A 357 -26.67 15.66 -10.89
N VAL A 358 -27.27 16.10 -9.78
CA VAL A 358 -26.55 16.56 -8.59
C VAL A 358 -25.79 15.41 -7.94
N LEU A 359 -26.38 14.22 -7.88
CA LEU A 359 -25.72 13.03 -7.36
C LEU A 359 -24.46 12.68 -8.16
N VAL A 360 -24.57 12.66 -9.49
CA VAL A 360 -23.44 12.36 -10.38
C VAL A 360 -22.34 13.41 -10.22
N LEU A 361 -22.68 14.71 -10.19
CA LEU A 361 -21.71 15.78 -9.94
C LEU A 361 -21.04 15.65 -8.57
N CYS A 362 -21.80 15.30 -7.52
CA CYS A 362 -21.27 15.08 -6.18
C CYS A 362 -20.29 13.91 -6.14
N VAL A 363 -20.60 12.80 -6.82
CA VAL A 363 -19.69 11.65 -6.95
C VAL A 363 -18.40 12.07 -7.65
N PHE A 364 -18.47 12.74 -8.81
CA PHE A 364 -17.27 13.18 -9.54
C PHE A 364 -16.41 14.15 -8.72
N ASN A 365 -17.03 15.13 -8.05
CA ASN A 365 -16.31 16.07 -7.18
C ASN A 365 -15.72 15.39 -5.94
N SER A 366 -16.29 14.25 -5.50
CA SER A 366 -15.77 13.45 -4.38
C SER A 366 -14.59 12.53 -4.76
N ILE A 367 -14.34 12.28 -6.05
CA ILE A 367 -13.25 11.40 -6.49
C ILE A 367 -11.90 11.95 -6.06
N LEU A 368 -11.63 13.24 -6.28
CA LEU A 368 -10.36 13.86 -5.94
C LEU A 368 -10.05 13.78 -4.42
N PRO A 369 -10.90 14.28 -3.51
CA PRO A 369 -10.67 14.12 -2.08
C PRO A 369 -10.63 12.64 -1.66
N GLY A 370 -11.45 11.78 -2.26
CA GLY A 370 -11.39 10.34 -2.01
C GLY A 370 -10.00 9.78 -2.30
N VAL A 371 -9.47 9.97 -3.51
CA VAL A 371 -8.17 9.45 -3.93
C VAL A 371 -7.03 10.00 -3.06
N LEU A 372 -7.07 11.28 -2.70
CA LEU A 372 -6.09 11.87 -1.77
C LEU A 372 -6.16 11.21 -0.39
N ILE A 373 -7.36 11.00 0.17
CA ILE A 373 -7.55 10.29 1.45
C ILE A 373 -7.04 8.85 1.35
N LEU A 374 -7.28 8.15 0.24
CA LEU A 374 -6.79 6.79 0.02
C LEU A 374 -5.26 6.72 0.06
N PHE A 375 -4.58 7.59 -0.70
CA PHE A 375 -3.11 7.63 -0.73
C PHE A 375 -2.51 8.06 0.59
N LEU A 376 -3.05 9.10 1.23
CA LEU A 376 -2.57 9.58 2.51
C LEU A 376 -2.80 8.57 3.63
N THR A 377 -3.96 7.90 3.65
CA THR A 377 -4.23 6.86 4.65
C THR A 377 -3.34 5.64 4.46
N PHE A 378 -3.11 5.24 3.19
CA PHE A 378 -2.15 4.19 2.87
C PHE A 378 -0.74 4.56 3.38
N PHE A 379 -0.25 5.74 3.03
CA PHE A 379 1.08 6.19 3.42
C PHE A 379 1.20 6.36 4.94
N ALA A 380 0.26 7.06 5.57
CA ALA A 380 0.29 7.34 7.01
C ALA A 380 0.19 6.07 7.85
N PHE A 381 -0.74 5.16 7.52
CA PHE A 381 -0.99 3.96 8.33
C PHE A 381 -0.09 2.79 7.94
N LEU A 382 -0.11 2.34 6.67
CA LEU A 382 0.60 1.12 6.28
C LEU A 382 2.11 1.31 6.20
N HIS A 383 2.56 2.52 5.87
CA HIS A 383 3.97 2.82 5.78
C HIS A 383 4.51 3.49 7.04
N CYS A 384 4.13 4.74 7.33
CA CYS A 384 4.74 5.48 8.44
C CYS A 384 4.42 4.87 9.81
N TRP A 385 3.14 4.62 10.13
CA TRP A 385 2.75 4.11 11.44
C TRP A 385 3.29 2.69 11.69
N LEU A 386 3.11 1.76 10.76
CA LEU A 386 3.64 0.40 10.94
C LEU A 386 5.17 0.36 10.97
N ASN A 387 5.87 1.18 10.18
CA ASN A 387 7.33 1.28 10.28
C ASN A 387 7.77 1.91 11.60
N ALA A 388 7.10 2.94 12.09
CA ALA A 388 7.43 3.55 13.38
C ALA A 388 7.31 2.51 14.51
N PHE A 389 6.23 1.72 14.54
CA PHE A 389 6.09 0.62 15.49
C PHE A 389 7.11 -0.49 15.25
N ALA A 390 7.43 -0.82 14.00
CA ALA A 390 8.44 -1.81 13.68
C ALA A 390 9.80 -1.42 14.25
N GLU A 391 10.23 -0.18 14.04
CA GLU A 391 11.51 0.35 14.52
C GLU A 391 11.55 0.45 16.04
N MET A 392 10.49 0.99 16.67
CA MET A 392 10.39 1.04 18.14
C MET A 392 10.47 -0.35 18.79
N LEU A 393 9.88 -1.37 18.16
CA LEU A 393 9.88 -2.76 18.63
C LEU A 393 11.04 -3.59 18.09
N ARG A 394 11.97 -3.02 17.31
CA ARG A 394 13.07 -3.74 16.64
C ARG A 394 12.62 -4.89 15.72
N PHE A 395 11.42 -4.82 15.17
CA PHE A 395 10.85 -5.82 14.25
C PHE A 395 11.41 -5.68 12.83
N GLY A 396 12.03 -6.72 12.29
CA GLY A 396 12.83 -6.67 11.06
C GLY A 396 12.10 -6.98 9.74
N ASP A 397 10.93 -7.62 9.73
CA ASP A 397 10.19 -7.91 8.49
C ASP A 397 9.24 -6.77 8.12
N ARG A 398 9.73 -5.74 7.44
CA ARG A 398 8.95 -4.52 7.14
C ARG A 398 8.18 -4.57 5.82
N MET A 399 7.88 -5.76 5.27
CA MET A 399 7.00 -5.86 4.09
C MET A 399 5.53 -5.90 4.51
N PHE A 400 4.98 -4.74 4.83
CA PHE A 400 3.56 -4.58 5.14
C PHE A 400 2.68 -4.47 3.89
N TYR A 401 3.27 -4.10 2.77
CA TYR A 401 2.66 -3.98 1.45
C TYR A 401 3.69 -4.26 0.35
N LYS A 402 3.22 -4.46 -0.88
CA LYS A 402 4.03 -4.59 -2.09
C LYS A 402 3.64 -3.52 -3.12
N ASP A 403 4.12 -3.63 -4.35
CA ASP A 403 3.87 -2.74 -5.49
C ASP A 403 2.43 -2.85 -6.02
N TRP A 404 1.44 -2.58 -5.15
CA TRP A 404 0.03 -2.74 -5.46
C TRP A 404 -0.44 -1.82 -6.60
N TRP A 405 0.20 -0.67 -6.80
CA TRP A 405 -0.06 0.28 -7.89
C TRP A 405 0.26 -0.28 -9.30
N ASN A 406 1.11 -1.31 -9.38
CA ASN A 406 1.44 -2.02 -10.62
C ASN A 406 0.53 -3.23 -10.89
N SER A 407 -0.52 -3.41 -10.08
CA SER A 407 -1.41 -4.57 -10.19
C SER A 407 -2.28 -4.51 -11.44
N THR A 408 -2.20 -5.56 -12.26
CA THR A 408 -3.04 -5.74 -13.45
C THR A 408 -4.32 -6.52 -13.15
N SER A 409 -4.43 -7.18 -11.99
CA SER A 409 -5.63 -7.90 -11.55
C SER A 409 -6.04 -7.46 -10.15
N TYR A 410 -7.35 -7.55 -9.87
CA TYR A 410 -7.88 -7.33 -8.52
C TYR A 410 -7.37 -8.37 -7.52
N SER A 411 -7.15 -9.61 -7.99
CA SER A 411 -6.56 -10.66 -7.16
C SER A 411 -5.17 -10.28 -6.67
N ASN A 412 -4.33 -9.72 -7.55
CA ASN A 412 -3.01 -9.23 -7.16
C ASN A 412 -3.13 -8.03 -6.22
N TYR A 413 -3.99 -7.06 -6.54
CA TYR A 413 -4.24 -5.88 -5.70
C TYR A 413 -4.54 -6.25 -4.24
N TYR A 414 -5.50 -7.17 -4.00
CA TYR A 414 -5.86 -7.60 -2.65
C TYR A 414 -4.72 -8.32 -1.90
N ARG A 415 -3.82 -9.00 -2.62
CA ARG A 415 -2.64 -9.67 -2.04
C ARG A 415 -1.52 -8.70 -1.68
N THR A 416 -1.43 -7.57 -2.38
CA THR A 416 -0.30 -6.64 -2.30
C THR A 416 -0.59 -5.37 -1.51
N TRP A 417 -1.86 -4.95 -1.40
CA TRP A 417 -2.26 -3.70 -0.74
C TRP A 417 -1.93 -3.69 0.76
N ASN A 418 -2.49 -4.64 1.52
CA ASN A 418 -2.25 -4.81 2.95
C ASN A 418 -1.88 -6.26 3.22
N VAL A 419 -0.59 -6.57 3.13
CA VAL A 419 -0.05 -7.92 3.29
C VAL A 419 -0.31 -8.45 4.70
N VAL A 420 -0.34 -7.58 5.72
CA VAL A 420 -0.56 -7.99 7.12
C VAL A 420 -1.95 -8.60 7.31
N VAL A 421 -3.00 -7.92 6.84
CA VAL A 421 -4.39 -8.42 6.92
C VAL A 421 -4.61 -9.55 5.93
N HIS A 422 -4.08 -9.42 4.70
CA HIS A 422 -4.19 -10.47 3.69
C HIS A 422 -3.60 -11.79 4.18
N ASP A 423 -2.40 -11.78 4.78
CA ASP A 423 -1.76 -13.00 5.25
C ASP A 423 -2.58 -13.64 6.38
N TRP A 424 -3.14 -12.85 7.30
CA TRP A 424 -4.03 -13.37 8.34
C TRP A 424 -5.26 -14.06 7.74
N LEU A 425 -5.94 -13.41 6.80
CA LEU A 425 -7.11 -13.98 6.10
C LEU A 425 -6.72 -15.23 5.29
N TYR A 426 -5.56 -15.22 4.64
CA TYR A 426 -5.10 -16.35 3.85
C TYR A 426 -4.76 -17.58 4.73
N TYR A 427 -3.96 -17.39 5.78
CA TYR A 427 -3.50 -18.51 6.61
C TYR A 427 -4.57 -19.05 7.56
N TYR A 428 -5.43 -18.18 8.12
CA TYR A 428 -6.36 -18.59 9.17
C TYR A 428 -7.83 -18.64 8.73
N ALA A 429 -8.21 -17.96 7.65
CA ALA A 429 -9.57 -18.11 7.10
C ALA A 429 -9.55 -19.01 5.87
N TYR A 430 -8.82 -18.65 4.82
CA TYR A 430 -8.83 -19.38 3.54
C TYR A 430 -8.30 -20.81 3.67
N LYS A 431 -7.08 -20.99 4.21
CA LYS A 431 -6.47 -22.34 4.34
C LYS A 431 -7.26 -23.24 5.30
N ASP A 432 -7.79 -22.69 6.38
CA ASP A 432 -8.55 -23.43 7.39
C ASP A 432 -9.90 -23.86 6.85
N PHE A 433 -10.60 -22.95 6.16
CA PHE A 433 -11.85 -23.26 5.48
C PHE A 433 -11.62 -24.34 4.42
N LEU A 434 -10.55 -24.23 3.62
CA LEU A 434 -10.20 -25.27 2.65
C LEU A 434 -9.89 -26.61 3.33
N TRP A 435 -9.17 -26.59 4.45
CA TRP A 435 -8.85 -27.81 5.19
C TRP A 435 -10.13 -28.45 5.76
N PHE A 436 -11.04 -27.66 6.32
CA PHE A 436 -12.33 -28.10 6.85
C PHE A 436 -13.22 -28.74 5.76
N PHE A 437 -13.23 -28.18 4.55
CA PHE A 437 -13.97 -28.71 3.40
C PHE A 437 -13.15 -29.65 2.49
N SER A 438 -12.08 -30.27 3.02
CA SER A 438 -11.28 -31.27 2.29
C SER A 438 -10.74 -30.82 0.93
N LYS A 439 -10.39 -29.53 0.80
CA LYS A 439 -9.80 -28.85 -0.38
C LYS A 439 -10.64 -28.86 -1.66
N ARG A 440 -11.91 -29.30 -1.61
CA ARG A 440 -12.78 -29.41 -2.81
C ARG A 440 -13.33 -28.07 -3.29
N PHE A 441 -13.65 -27.14 -2.40
CA PHE A 441 -14.40 -25.93 -2.74
C PHE A 441 -13.54 -24.64 -2.73
N LYS A 442 -12.65 -24.48 -3.72
CA LYS A 442 -11.78 -23.28 -3.82
C LYS A 442 -12.56 -21.97 -4.02
N SER A 443 -13.56 -21.97 -4.90
CA SER A 443 -14.37 -20.77 -5.16
C SER A 443 -15.21 -20.37 -3.95
N ALA A 444 -15.78 -21.36 -3.23
CA ALA A 444 -16.54 -21.09 -2.01
C ALA A 444 -15.64 -20.55 -0.89
N ALA A 445 -14.41 -21.08 -0.75
CA ALA A 445 -13.44 -20.57 0.21
C ALA A 445 -13.05 -19.12 -0.08
N MET A 446 -12.85 -18.79 -1.36
CA MET A 446 -12.56 -17.42 -1.77
C MET A 446 -13.73 -16.48 -1.49
N LEU A 447 -14.96 -16.88 -1.87
CA LEU A 447 -16.21 -16.16 -1.58
C LEU A 447 -16.40 -15.93 -0.08
N ALA A 448 -16.18 -16.96 0.75
CA ALA A 448 -16.33 -16.87 2.19
C ALA A 448 -15.36 -15.86 2.80
N VAL A 449 -14.09 -15.86 2.38
CA VAL A 449 -13.09 -14.91 2.88
C VAL A 449 -13.39 -13.48 2.44
N PHE A 450 -13.83 -13.27 1.20
CA PHE A 450 -14.28 -11.96 0.73
C PHE A 450 -15.52 -11.48 1.49
N ALA A 451 -16.50 -12.35 1.74
CA ALA A 451 -17.70 -12.02 2.50
C ALA A 451 -17.36 -11.65 3.95
N VAL A 452 -16.50 -12.43 4.62
CA VAL A 452 -16.02 -12.10 5.97
C VAL A 452 -15.33 -10.74 5.98
N SER A 453 -14.45 -10.48 5.00
CA SER A 453 -13.77 -9.18 4.90
C SER A 453 -14.77 -8.03 4.69
N ALA A 454 -15.72 -8.18 3.76
CA ALA A 454 -16.73 -7.16 3.47
C ALA A 454 -17.62 -6.87 4.68
N VAL A 455 -18.07 -7.90 5.41
CA VAL A 455 -18.87 -7.76 6.63
C VAL A 455 -18.09 -7.03 7.73
N VAL A 456 -16.80 -7.33 7.91
CA VAL A 456 -15.98 -6.65 8.94
C VAL A 456 -15.77 -5.17 8.59
N HIS A 457 -15.57 -4.83 7.32
CA HIS A 457 -15.46 -3.42 6.92
C HIS A 457 -16.79 -2.68 7.08
N GLU A 458 -17.91 -3.31 6.71
CA GLU A 458 -19.24 -2.73 6.91
C GLU A 458 -19.55 -2.57 8.40
N TYR A 459 -19.19 -3.54 9.23
CA TYR A 459 -19.29 -3.45 10.68
C TYR A 459 -18.49 -2.25 11.23
N ALA A 460 -17.25 -2.07 10.76
CA ALA A 460 -16.41 -0.94 11.18
C ALA A 460 -17.08 0.39 10.82
N LEU A 461 -17.56 0.56 9.59
CA LEU A 461 -18.25 1.78 9.18
C LEU A 461 -19.58 1.98 9.91
N ALA A 462 -20.39 0.92 10.06
CA ALA A 462 -21.72 1.00 10.64
C ALA A 462 -21.69 1.41 12.11
N VAL A 463 -20.76 0.84 12.89
CA VAL A 463 -20.61 1.19 14.31
C VAL A 463 -20.03 2.59 14.47
N CYS A 464 -19.04 2.96 13.65
CA CYS A 464 -18.41 4.29 13.75
C CYS A 464 -19.38 5.41 13.34
N LEU A 465 -20.19 5.20 12.31
CA LEU A 465 -21.14 6.18 11.79
C LEU A 465 -22.53 6.08 12.45
N SER A 466 -22.81 5.08 13.29
CA SER A 466 -24.12 4.82 13.92
C SER A 466 -25.29 4.64 12.95
N PHE A 467 -25.03 4.17 11.71
CA PHE A 467 -26.08 3.79 10.78
C PHE A 467 -25.62 2.65 9.89
N PHE A 468 -26.57 1.86 9.38
CA PHE A 468 -26.27 0.75 8.50
C PHE A 468 -26.65 1.11 7.07
N TYR A 469 -25.63 1.40 6.25
CA TYR A 469 -25.82 1.72 4.83
C TYR A 469 -24.82 0.91 3.99
N PRO A 470 -25.19 -0.32 3.58
CA PRO A 470 -24.25 -1.35 3.10
C PRO A 470 -23.73 -1.16 1.67
N VAL A 471 -23.40 0.08 1.31
CA VAL A 471 -22.83 0.43 0.01
C VAL A 471 -21.45 -0.19 -0.15
N LEU A 472 -20.62 -0.16 0.90
CA LEU A 472 -19.30 -0.79 0.87
C LEU A 472 -19.42 -2.29 0.67
N PHE A 473 -20.30 -2.96 1.43
CA PHE A 473 -20.56 -4.38 1.26
C PHE A 473 -20.95 -4.75 -0.18
N VAL A 474 -21.90 -4.02 -0.78
CA VAL A 474 -22.34 -4.25 -2.16
C VAL A 474 -21.21 -3.95 -3.15
N LEU A 475 -20.44 -2.88 -2.94
CA LEU A 475 -19.32 -2.52 -3.81
C LEU A 475 -18.25 -3.63 -3.81
N PHE A 476 -17.88 -4.13 -2.64
CA PHE A 476 -16.89 -5.20 -2.49
C PHE A 476 -17.40 -6.54 -3.04
N MET A 477 -18.64 -6.92 -2.73
CA MET A 477 -19.20 -8.22 -3.14
C MET A 477 -19.54 -8.26 -4.62
N PHE A 478 -20.10 -7.20 -5.19
CA PHE A 478 -20.48 -7.19 -6.59
C PHE A 478 -19.27 -6.88 -7.48
N PHE A 479 -18.65 -5.71 -7.30
CA PHE A 479 -17.53 -5.30 -8.17
C PHE A 479 -16.26 -6.05 -7.83
N GLY A 480 -15.91 -6.21 -6.54
CA GLY A 480 -14.70 -6.94 -6.16
C GLY A 480 -14.71 -8.40 -6.65
N MET A 481 -15.86 -9.06 -6.62
CA MET A 481 -16.01 -10.42 -7.13
C MET A 481 -16.06 -10.49 -8.66
N ALA A 482 -16.88 -9.64 -9.29
CA ALA A 482 -16.96 -9.58 -10.74
C ALA A 482 -15.58 -9.33 -11.33
N PHE A 483 -14.84 -8.34 -10.81
CA PHE A 483 -13.51 -8.04 -11.31
C PHE A 483 -12.46 -9.10 -10.97
N ASN A 484 -12.56 -9.79 -9.83
CA ASN A 484 -11.64 -10.88 -9.51
C ASN A 484 -11.81 -12.08 -10.46
N PHE A 485 -13.02 -12.37 -10.95
CA PHE A 485 -13.25 -13.44 -11.94
C PHE A 485 -13.02 -12.99 -13.40
N ILE A 486 -13.41 -11.75 -13.75
CA ILE A 486 -13.26 -11.21 -15.12
C ILE A 486 -11.80 -10.85 -15.42
N VAL A 487 -11.12 -10.20 -14.47
CA VAL A 487 -9.74 -9.74 -14.58
C VAL A 487 -8.82 -10.77 -13.93
N ASN A 488 -8.58 -11.87 -14.64
CA ASN A 488 -7.76 -12.97 -14.16
C ASN A 488 -6.24 -12.61 -14.19
N ASP A 489 -5.45 -13.29 -13.35
CA ASP A 489 -3.99 -13.11 -13.21
C ASP A 489 -3.20 -13.38 -14.50
N SER A 490 -3.81 -14.04 -15.49
CA SER A 490 -3.21 -14.28 -16.81
C SER A 490 -3.16 -13.02 -17.69
N ARG A 491 -3.95 -11.99 -17.38
CA ARG A 491 -4.08 -10.79 -18.21
C ARG A 491 -3.04 -9.73 -17.81
N LYS A 492 -1.86 -9.77 -18.43
CA LYS A 492 -0.73 -8.87 -18.13
C LYS A 492 -0.71 -7.55 -18.91
N LYS A 493 -1.71 -7.28 -19.76
CA LYS A 493 -1.72 -6.06 -20.59
C LYS A 493 -1.90 -4.80 -19.71
N PRO A 494 -1.26 -3.66 -20.04
CA PRO A 494 -1.32 -2.45 -19.22
C PRO A 494 -2.73 -1.84 -19.13
N ILE A 495 -3.61 -2.10 -20.11
CA ILE A 495 -5.02 -1.66 -20.09
C ILE A 495 -5.76 -2.12 -18.82
N TRP A 496 -5.43 -3.29 -18.27
CA TRP A 496 -6.07 -3.81 -17.06
C TRP A 496 -5.69 -3.02 -15.82
N ASN A 497 -4.47 -2.46 -15.79
CA ASN A 497 -4.05 -1.54 -14.73
C ASN A 497 -4.88 -0.23 -14.82
N VAL A 498 -5.04 0.34 -16.02
CA VAL A 498 -5.87 1.54 -16.23
C VAL A 498 -7.30 1.31 -15.74
N MET A 499 -7.94 0.20 -16.13
CA MET A 499 -9.29 -0.11 -15.66
C MET A 499 -9.38 -0.31 -14.14
N MET A 500 -8.36 -0.92 -13.53
CA MET A 500 -8.29 -1.08 -12.07
C MET A 500 -8.27 0.29 -11.39
N TRP A 501 -7.42 1.20 -11.83
CA TRP A 501 -7.38 2.58 -11.31
C TRP A 501 -8.69 3.33 -11.51
N THR A 502 -9.27 3.26 -12.70
CA THR A 502 -10.57 3.91 -12.97
C THR A 502 -11.64 3.41 -12.03
N SER A 503 -11.74 2.09 -11.83
CA SER A 503 -12.72 1.52 -10.91
C SER A 503 -12.41 1.80 -9.44
N LEU A 504 -11.13 1.89 -9.05
CA LEU A 504 -10.73 2.25 -7.68
C LEU A 504 -11.08 3.71 -7.38
N PHE A 505 -10.82 4.62 -8.30
CA PHE A 505 -11.16 6.04 -8.19
C PHE A 505 -12.66 6.26 -8.12
N LEU A 506 -13.42 5.64 -9.03
CA LEU A 506 -14.88 5.72 -9.03
C LEU A 506 -15.47 5.12 -7.75
N GLY A 507 -15.02 3.93 -7.36
CA GLY A 507 -15.50 3.24 -6.16
C GLY A 507 -15.28 4.09 -4.90
N ASN A 508 -14.08 4.65 -4.74
CA ASN A 508 -13.76 5.47 -3.58
C ASN A 508 -14.52 6.82 -3.57
N GLY A 509 -14.74 7.43 -4.74
CA GLY A 509 -15.59 8.63 -4.87
C GLY A 509 -17.05 8.35 -4.49
N VAL A 510 -17.61 7.22 -4.93
CA VAL A 510 -18.97 6.79 -4.55
C VAL A 510 -19.06 6.55 -3.04
N LEU A 511 -18.08 5.86 -2.44
CA LEU A 511 -18.06 5.60 -1.00
C LEU A 511 -18.03 6.90 -0.19
N LEU A 512 -17.10 7.80 -0.49
CA LEU A 512 -17.00 9.08 0.22
C LEU A 512 -18.29 9.88 0.08
N CYS A 513 -18.82 10.00 -1.14
CA CYS A 513 -20.06 10.72 -1.42
C CYS A 513 -21.25 10.17 -0.62
N PHE A 514 -21.48 8.86 -0.70
CA PHE A 514 -22.68 8.22 -0.15
C PHE A 514 -22.65 8.20 1.40
N TYR A 515 -21.51 7.87 2.02
CA TYR A 515 -21.41 7.89 3.48
C TYR A 515 -21.45 9.32 4.03
N SER A 516 -20.80 10.29 3.38
CA SER A 516 -20.88 11.69 3.80
C SER A 516 -22.30 12.25 3.65
N GLN A 517 -22.95 12.01 2.51
CA GLN A 517 -24.32 12.49 2.29
C GLN A 517 -25.30 11.90 3.31
N GLU A 518 -25.20 10.61 3.62
CA GLU A 518 -26.05 9.96 4.63
C GLU A 518 -25.76 10.50 6.04
N TRP A 519 -24.47 10.69 6.39
CA TRP A 519 -24.07 11.27 7.67
C TRP A 519 -24.65 12.67 7.86
N TYR A 520 -24.47 13.57 6.88
CA TYR A 520 -25.03 14.91 6.96
C TYR A 520 -26.57 14.88 6.95
N ALA A 521 -27.21 14.04 6.14
CA ALA A 521 -28.67 13.94 6.12
C ALA A 521 -29.25 13.55 7.49
N ARG A 522 -28.60 12.63 8.21
CA ARG A 522 -29.00 12.23 9.57
C ARG A 522 -28.79 13.32 10.61
N GLN A 523 -27.75 14.15 10.44
CA GLN A 523 -27.50 15.27 11.33
C GLN A 523 -28.53 16.40 11.14
N HIS A 524 -29.03 16.59 9.92
CA HIS A 524 -30.05 17.60 9.61
C HIS A 524 -31.48 17.18 10.00
N CYS A 525 -31.81 15.90 9.82
CA CYS A 525 -33.13 15.34 10.13
C CYS A 525 -33.03 14.33 11.30
N PRO A 526 -32.80 14.77 12.56
CA PRO A 526 -32.69 13.86 13.70
C PRO A 526 -34.03 13.21 14.04
N LEU A 527 -34.02 11.92 14.35
CA LEU A 527 -35.20 11.19 14.78
C LEU A 527 -35.38 11.27 16.28
N LYS A 528 -36.59 11.66 16.72
CA LYS A 528 -36.92 11.74 18.15
C LYS A 528 -37.09 10.36 18.80
N ASN A 529 -37.53 9.34 18.06
CA ASN A 529 -37.69 7.95 18.52
C ASN A 529 -37.27 6.97 17.40
N PRO A 530 -35.97 6.62 17.28
CA PRO A 530 -35.52 5.75 16.20
C PRO A 530 -35.97 4.30 16.43
N THR A 531 -36.66 3.72 15.45
CA THR A 531 -36.88 2.27 15.37
C THR A 531 -35.69 1.59 14.67
N PHE A 532 -35.52 0.27 14.81
CA PHE A 532 -34.45 -0.46 14.12
C PHE A 532 -34.47 -0.25 12.60
N LEU A 533 -35.68 -0.18 12.00
CA LEU A 533 -35.87 0.07 10.57
C LEU A 533 -35.33 1.45 10.13
N ASP A 534 -35.25 2.43 11.03
CA ASP A 534 -34.70 3.75 10.74
C ASP A 534 -33.18 3.77 10.61
N TYR A 535 -32.48 2.76 11.16
CA TYR A 535 -31.04 2.60 10.99
C TYR A 535 -30.69 1.95 9.64
N VAL A 536 -31.61 1.18 9.07
CA VAL A 536 -31.45 0.49 7.78
C VAL A 536 -31.96 1.35 6.62
N ARG A 537 -32.99 2.18 6.86
CA ARG A 537 -33.55 3.07 5.82
C ARG A 537 -32.65 4.30 5.63
N PRO A 538 -32.09 4.52 4.42
CA PRO A 538 -31.26 5.69 4.15
C PRO A 538 -32.09 6.97 4.22
N ARG A 539 -31.53 7.96 4.91
CA ARG A 539 -32.14 9.27 5.15
C ARG A 539 -31.84 10.26 4.04
N SER A 540 -30.74 10.06 3.33
CA SER A 540 -30.36 10.79 2.11
C SER A 540 -31.48 10.84 1.06
N TRP A 541 -32.37 9.85 0.99
CA TRP A 541 -33.51 9.83 0.05
C TRP A 541 -34.85 10.25 0.65
N THR A 542 -34.97 10.33 1.98
CA THR A 542 -36.26 10.52 2.67
C THR A 542 -36.37 11.83 3.43
N CYS A 543 -35.25 12.46 3.81
CA CYS A 543 -35.22 13.80 4.40
C CYS A 543 -35.63 14.80 3.32
N ARG A 544 -36.88 15.27 3.37
CA ARG A 544 -37.31 16.43 2.59
C ARG A 544 -36.82 17.67 3.32
N TYR A 545 -35.96 18.46 2.68
CA TYR A 545 -35.62 19.79 3.14
C TYR A 545 -36.92 20.61 3.12
N VAL A 546 -37.52 20.81 4.31
CA VAL A 546 -38.61 21.76 4.46
C VAL A 546 -37.91 23.12 4.57
N PHE A 547 -37.96 23.88 3.49
CA PHE A 547 -37.47 25.25 3.42
C PHE A 547 -38.44 26.21 4.09
#